data_AF-A0A7R9LP34-F1
#
_entry.id   AF-A0A7R9LP34-F1
#
_cell.length_a   1.000
_cell.length_b   1.000
_cell.length_c   1.000
_cell.angle_alpha   90.00
_cell.angle_beta   90.00
_cell.angle_gamma   90.00
#
_symmetry.space_group_name_H-M   'P 1'
#
loop_
_entity.id
_entity.type
_entity.pdbx_description
1 polymer ?
#
loop_
_entity_poly.entity_id
_entity_poly.type
_entity_poly.pdbx_seq_one_letter_code
_entity_poly.pdbx_strand_id
1 'polypeptide(L)'
;ASGVMATDVFANNRFIISHGKCHFWKNYAYSVEGHPYLKVSHDVHIEDIAYIMHRQWRMESPRIVALIISNVAPLQDWTNARQIAAFKKGLMKAANSTNMWIFTNGVNMGAARLIGDAVEQAVKESKAYRSSSSAANTTGHTPRVNVVGIMREDHLRYGENIDGETVNLQNEGNLLDEQKYELNDNHSHYLVVRDNTVSKTGINMFALRIVQYLSTIGGRGEFSIDLLDQSGRTSPDDYVPTIADLCSLTNTEIPIVSIVIQGGYDCARLVLDHLKRQQPVVVLRGSGGLADLLAFAYLETQQRCRDLADTWDAEYVESFLKPELANKIVNRFPRLRGNTLARNIFRDRILECVRLARQGGC
;
A
#
# COMPACT_ATOMS: atom_id res chain seq x y z
N ALA A 1 -6.00 30.18 -20.96
CA ALA A 1 -5.25 29.16 -21.70
C ALA A 1 -4.52 28.27 -20.69
N SER A 2 -5.17 27.20 -20.22
CA SER A 2 -4.68 26.37 -19.11
C SER A 2 -4.80 24.86 -19.39
N GLY A 3 -4.98 24.48 -20.67
CA GLY A 3 -5.24 23.10 -21.08
C GLY A 3 -4.08 22.38 -21.79
N VAL A 4 -2.91 23.01 -21.95
CA VAL A 4 -1.85 22.52 -22.85
C VAL A 4 -0.73 21.72 -22.14
N MET A 5 -0.59 21.81 -20.81
CA MET A 5 0.55 21.20 -20.09
C MET A 5 0.30 19.79 -19.55
N ALA A 6 -0.96 19.38 -19.35
CA ALA A 6 -1.26 18.04 -18.82
C ALA A 6 -1.13 16.92 -19.86
N THR A 7 -1.25 17.27 -21.15
CA THR A 7 -1.17 16.34 -22.28
C THR A 7 0.26 15.85 -22.56
N ASP A 8 1.28 16.61 -22.17
CA ASP A 8 2.68 16.29 -22.52
C ASP A 8 3.32 15.18 -21.68
N VAL A 9 2.91 15.01 -20.41
CA VAL A 9 3.47 13.93 -19.56
C VAL A 9 3.10 12.55 -20.10
N PHE A 10 1.93 12.42 -20.73
CA PHE A 10 1.46 11.16 -21.28
C PHE A 10 1.89 10.95 -22.74
N ALA A 11 1.98 12.02 -23.54
CA ALA A 11 2.25 11.92 -24.97
C ALA A 11 3.63 11.33 -25.31
N ASN A 12 4.62 11.45 -24.42
CA ASN A 12 6.00 10.97 -24.65
C ASN A 12 6.47 9.88 -23.67
N ASN A 13 5.64 9.46 -22.70
CA ASN A 13 6.06 8.49 -21.70
C ASN A 13 5.59 7.07 -22.05
N ARG A 14 6.44 6.32 -22.76
CA ARG A 14 6.19 4.92 -23.17
C ARG A 14 5.89 3.95 -22.02
N PHE A 15 6.17 4.34 -20.77
CA PHE A 15 5.93 3.52 -19.59
C PHE A 15 4.56 3.75 -18.96
N ILE A 16 3.89 4.87 -19.28
CA ILE A 16 2.48 5.07 -18.97
C ILE A 16 1.67 4.51 -20.13
N ILE A 17 0.89 3.48 -19.84
CA ILE A 17 0.15 2.71 -20.84
C ILE A 17 -1.24 3.31 -21.05
N SER A 18 -1.94 3.64 -19.96
CA SER A 18 -3.29 4.18 -20.01
C SER A 18 -3.64 4.90 -18.71
N HIS A 19 -4.61 5.81 -18.74
CA HIS A 19 -5.13 6.49 -17.56
C HIS A 19 -6.57 6.91 -17.77
N GLY A 20 -7.31 7.08 -16.66
CA GLY A 20 -8.70 7.48 -16.74
C GLY A 20 -9.41 7.32 -15.41
N LYS A 21 -10.70 7.03 -15.47
CA LYS A 21 -11.54 6.74 -14.30
C LYS A 21 -12.30 5.44 -14.47
N CYS A 22 -12.29 4.64 -13.41
CA CYS A 22 -13.09 3.43 -13.27
C CYS A 22 -14.45 3.76 -12.64
N HIS A 23 -15.53 3.39 -13.30
CA HIS A 23 -16.90 3.55 -12.81
C HIS A 23 -17.47 2.17 -12.48
N PHE A 24 -17.80 1.94 -11.21
CA PHE A 24 -18.25 0.62 -10.76
C PHE A 24 -19.77 0.51 -10.81
N TRP A 25 -20.27 -0.62 -11.31
CA TRP A 25 -21.69 -0.95 -11.24
C TRP A 25 -22.12 -1.22 -9.80
N LYS A 26 -22.99 -0.36 -9.25
CA LYS A 26 -23.58 -0.47 -7.91
C LYS A 26 -25.03 0.01 -7.94
N ASN A 27 -25.91 -0.65 -7.20
CA ASN A 27 -27.32 -0.23 -7.06
C ASN A 27 -28.03 0.01 -8.41
N TYR A 28 -27.85 -0.91 -9.36
CA TYR A 28 -28.47 -0.88 -10.70
C TYR A 28 -28.01 0.26 -11.63
N ALA A 29 -26.89 0.92 -11.33
CA ALA A 29 -26.27 1.91 -12.21
C ALA A 29 -24.74 1.94 -12.05
N TYR A 30 -24.02 2.54 -13.00
CA TYR A 30 -22.61 2.86 -12.80
C TYR A 30 -22.45 4.06 -11.87
N SER A 31 -21.41 4.04 -11.04
CA SER A 31 -21.09 5.15 -10.14
C SER A 31 -20.89 6.44 -10.93
N VAL A 32 -21.53 7.53 -10.50
CA VAL A 32 -21.38 8.85 -11.15
C VAL A 32 -19.96 9.36 -10.95
N GLU A 33 -19.44 9.24 -9.74
CA GLU A 33 -18.03 9.49 -9.46
C GLU A 33 -17.20 8.28 -9.90
N GLY A 34 -16.27 8.52 -10.82
CA GLY A 34 -15.27 7.54 -11.22
C GLY A 34 -14.03 7.61 -10.34
N HIS A 35 -13.39 6.47 -10.16
CA HIS A 35 -12.18 6.29 -9.36
C HIS A 35 -10.97 6.42 -10.27
N PRO A 36 -10.07 7.40 -10.07
CA PRO A 36 -8.95 7.57 -10.97
C PRO A 36 -8.05 6.33 -10.98
N TYR A 37 -7.59 5.96 -12.17
CA TYR A 37 -6.65 4.87 -12.35
C TYR A 37 -5.51 5.28 -13.27
N LEU A 38 -4.37 4.63 -13.08
CA LEU A 38 -3.22 4.73 -13.95
C LEU A 38 -2.67 3.33 -14.22
N LYS A 39 -2.51 3.01 -15.50
CA LYS A 39 -1.94 1.77 -15.99
C LYS A 39 -0.52 2.03 -16.48
N VAL A 40 0.47 1.37 -15.88
CA VAL A 40 1.90 1.63 -16.12
C VAL A 40 2.70 0.34 -16.22
N SER A 41 3.88 0.41 -16.85
CA SER A 41 4.89 -0.62 -16.69
C SER A 41 5.55 -0.53 -15.31
N HIS A 42 5.96 -1.66 -14.74
CA HIS A 42 6.62 -1.73 -13.43
C HIS A 42 7.92 -0.91 -13.31
N ASP A 43 8.56 -0.59 -14.43
CA ASP A 43 9.80 0.18 -14.55
C ASP A 43 9.59 1.67 -14.86
N VAL A 44 8.34 2.15 -14.81
CA VAL A 44 8.01 3.59 -14.90
C VAL A 44 8.80 4.42 -13.87
N HIS A 45 9.04 5.68 -14.19
CA HIS A 45 9.67 6.64 -13.29
C HIS A 45 8.63 7.04 -12.23
N ILE A 46 8.98 6.98 -10.95
CA ILE A 46 8.00 7.16 -9.87
C ILE A 46 7.59 8.63 -9.73
N GLU A 47 8.49 9.52 -10.13
CA GLU A 47 8.32 10.96 -10.24
C GLU A 47 7.08 11.30 -11.09
N ASP A 48 6.88 10.59 -12.20
CA ASP A 48 5.70 10.79 -13.07
C ASP A 48 4.41 10.36 -12.37
N ILE A 49 4.46 9.27 -11.59
CA ILE A 49 3.30 8.77 -10.84
C ILE A 49 2.93 9.75 -9.73
N ALA A 50 3.93 10.23 -8.97
CA ALA A 50 3.72 11.21 -7.91
C ALA A 50 3.18 12.54 -8.48
N TYR A 51 3.70 12.98 -9.63
CA TYR A 51 3.18 14.15 -10.35
C TYR A 51 1.69 13.98 -10.67
N ILE A 52 1.29 12.83 -11.22
CA ILE A 52 -0.13 12.54 -11.54
C ILE A 52 -0.97 12.54 -10.25
N MET A 53 -0.51 11.87 -9.19
CA MET A 53 -1.21 11.81 -7.90
C MET A 53 -1.45 13.22 -7.32
N HIS A 54 -0.44 14.10 -7.34
CA HIS A 54 -0.57 15.44 -6.77
C HIS A 54 -1.28 16.44 -7.69
N ARG A 55 -0.93 16.48 -8.98
CA ARG A 55 -1.44 17.51 -9.90
C ARG A 55 -2.77 17.14 -10.52
N GLN A 56 -2.91 15.90 -10.98
CA GLN A 56 -4.09 15.48 -11.73
C GLN A 56 -5.17 14.90 -10.80
N TRP A 57 -4.78 14.01 -9.89
CA TRP A 57 -5.69 13.44 -8.90
C TRP A 57 -5.95 14.37 -7.71
N ARG A 58 -5.16 15.46 -7.59
CA ARG A 58 -5.29 16.49 -6.54
C ARG A 58 -5.20 15.89 -5.13
N MET A 59 -4.38 14.85 -4.97
CA MET A 59 -4.15 14.23 -3.67
C MET A 59 -3.24 15.13 -2.82
N GLU A 60 -3.73 15.51 -1.64
CA GLU A 60 -2.93 16.24 -0.64
C GLU A 60 -1.80 15.36 -0.09
N SER A 61 -0.61 15.94 0.08
CA SER A 61 0.57 15.24 0.61
C SER A 61 0.24 14.47 1.91
N PRO A 62 0.57 13.17 2.00
CA PRO A 62 0.33 12.40 3.21
C PRO A 62 1.20 12.92 4.35
N ARG A 63 0.73 12.78 5.60
CA ARG A 63 1.65 12.85 6.76
C ARG A 63 2.14 11.48 7.20
N ILE A 64 1.51 10.40 6.75
CA ILE A 64 1.93 9.02 6.99
C ILE A 64 1.59 8.19 5.75
N VAL A 65 2.51 7.30 5.36
CA VAL A 65 2.25 6.30 4.32
C VAL A 65 2.19 4.91 4.97
N ALA A 66 1.08 4.21 4.79
CA ALA A 66 0.90 2.84 5.24
C ALA A 66 0.88 1.87 4.05
N LEU A 67 1.73 0.85 4.03
CA LEU A 67 1.69 -0.23 3.04
C LEU A 67 1.16 -1.51 3.66
N ILE A 68 0.05 -2.02 3.15
CA ILE A 68 -0.53 -3.29 3.58
C ILE A 68 0.10 -4.41 2.76
N ILE A 69 0.93 -5.23 3.42
CA ILE A 69 1.57 -6.41 2.84
C ILE A 69 0.69 -7.62 3.16
N SER A 70 -0.03 -8.12 2.16
CA SER A 70 -0.85 -9.32 2.25
C SER A 70 -0.87 -10.09 0.93
N ASN A 71 -1.15 -11.39 0.97
CA ASN A 71 -1.49 -12.16 -0.21
C ASN A 71 -2.92 -11.84 -0.69
N VAL A 72 -3.25 -12.23 -1.92
CA VAL A 72 -4.62 -12.18 -2.44
C VAL A 72 -5.31 -13.51 -2.12
N ALA A 73 -5.86 -13.60 -0.91
CA ALA A 73 -6.61 -14.77 -0.45
C ALA A 73 -7.69 -14.37 0.56
N PRO A 74 -8.70 -15.23 0.79
CA PRO A 74 -9.63 -15.05 1.91
C PRO A 74 -8.90 -15.05 3.26
N LEU A 75 -9.32 -14.18 4.17
CA LEU A 75 -8.79 -14.08 5.55
C LEU A 75 -9.34 -15.19 6.47
N GLN A 76 -9.36 -16.45 6.02
CA GLN A 76 -9.93 -17.56 6.78
C GLN A 76 -9.18 -17.85 8.09
N ASP A 77 -7.87 -17.61 8.10
CA ASP A 77 -7.02 -17.83 9.28
C ASP A 77 -7.23 -16.77 10.36
N TRP A 78 -7.71 -15.57 10.00
CA TRP A 78 -7.93 -14.48 10.95
C TRP A 78 -9.33 -14.59 11.56
N THR A 79 -9.46 -15.36 12.63
CA THR A 79 -10.78 -15.68 13.24
C THR A 79 -11.17 -14.77 14.40
N ASN A 80 -10.23 -14.02 14.98
CA ASN A 80 -10.48 -13.18 16.14
C ASN A 80 -11.23 -11.89 15.74
N ALA A 81 -12.56 -11.93 15.83
CA ALA A 81 -13.43 -10.80 15.48
C ALA A 81 -13.13 -9.52 16.28
N ARG A 82 -12.73 -9.63 17.55
CA ARG A 82 -12.36 -8.47 18.38
C ARG A 82 -11.09 -7.81 17.85
N GLN A 83 -10.11 -8.61 17.45
CA GLN A 83 -8.87 -8.11 16.85
C GLN A 83 -9.13 -7.43 15.50
N ILE A 84 -9.97 -8.03 14.66
CA ILE A 84 -10.38 -7.46 13.36
C ILE A 84 -11.08 -6.11 13.58
N ALA A 85 -12.04 -6.04 14.50
CA ALA A 85 -12.75 -4.82 14.81
C ALA A 85 -11.81 -3.73 15.35
N ALA A 86 -10.89 -4.11 16.24
CA ALA A 86 -9.86 -3.21 16.76
C ALA A 86 -8.94 -2.68 15.66
N PHE A 87 -8.50 -3.55 14.73
CA PHE A 87 -7.70 -3.17 13.58
C PHE A 87 -8.44 -2.16 12.69
N LYS A 88 -9.67 -2.48 12.25
CA LYS A 88 -10.48 -1.58 11.42
C LYS A 88 -10.64 -0.21 12.08
N LYS A 89 -11.04 -0.19 13.36
CA LYS A 89 -11.25 1.05 14.12
C LYS A 89 -9.95 1.85 14.28
N GLY A 90 -8.85 1.18 14.63
CA GLY A 90 -7.54 1.81 14.81
C GLY A 90 -7.00 2.42 13.52
N LEU A 91 -7.07 1.67 12.42
CA LEU A 91 -6.64 2.13 11.10
C LEU A 91 -7.45 3.34 10.64
N MET A 92 -8.79 3.27 10.70
CA MET A 92 -9.65 4.38 10.28
C MET A 92 -9.46 5.61 11.17
N LYS A 93 -9.26 5.43 12.49
CA LYS A 93 -8.95 6.54 13.39
C LYS A 93 -7.64 7.21 13.01
N ALA A 94 -6.58 6.45 12.80
CA ALA A 94 -5.26 6.98 12.44
C ALA A 94 -5.29 7.70 11.08
N ALA A 95 -5.98 7.12 10.09
CA ALA A 95 -6.07 7.68 8.76
C ALA A 95 -6.80 9.04 8.75
N ASN A 96 -7.92 9.13 9.45
CA ASN A 96 -8.69 10.36 9.56
C ASN A 96 -7.99 11.44 10.40
N SER A 97 -7.13 11.07 11.36
CA SER A 97 -6.44 12.05 12.21
C SER A 97 -5.14 12.59 11.62
N THR A 98 -4.54 11.92 10.64
CA THR A 98 -3.18 12.24 10.15
C THR A 98 -3.08 12.51 8.65
N ASN A 99 -4.16 12.40 7.87
CA ASN A 99 -4.05 12.31 6.40
C ASN A 99 -3.08 11.19 5.98
N MET A 100 -3.40 9.97 6.39
CA MET A 100 -2.63 8.77 6.03
C MET A 100 -3.03 8.31 4.62
N TRP A 101 -2.04 8.04 3.78
CA TRP A 101 -2.27 7.29 2.54
C TRP A 101 -2.06 5.80 2.80
N ILE A 102 -3.01 4.97 2.39
CA ILE A 102 -2.99 3.51 2.59
C ILE A 102 -2.84 2.82 1.24
N PHE A 103 -1.74 2.12 1.04
CA PHE A 103 -1.50 1.29 -0.14
C PHE A 103 -1.86 -0.16 0.16
N THR A 104 -2.66 -0.78 -0.71
CA THR A 104 -2.97 -2.22 -0.63
C THR A 104 -2.85 -2.85 -2.03
N ASN A 105 -3.08 -4.16 -2.15
CA ASN A 105 -3.16 -4.80 -3.47
C ASN A 105 -4.43 -4.46 -4.27
N GLY A 106 -5.35 -3.65 -3.73
CA GLY A 106 -6.54 -3.15 -4.44
C GLY A 106 -7.64 -4.17 -4.73
N VAL A 107 -7.47 -5.45 -4.39
CA VAL A 107 -8.40 -6.52 -4.77
C VAL A 107 -9.63 -6.54 -3.87
N ASN A 108 -10.80 -6.89 -4.43
CA ASN A 108 -12.06 -7.13 -3.71
C ASN A 108 -12.07 -8.47 -2.93
N MET A 109 -10.99 -8.74 -2.21
CA MET A 109 -10.81 -9.91 -1.35
C MET A 109 -9.79 -9.60 -0.24
N GLY A 110 -9.77 -10.43 0.80
CA GLY A 110 -8.70 -10.44 1.77
C GLY A 110 -8.59 -9.15 2.58
N ALA A 111 -7.36 -8.75 2.90
CA ALA A 111 -7.07 -7.54 3.66
C ALA A 111 -7.50 -6.25 2.92
N ALA A 112 -7.39 -6.21 1.59
CA ALA A 112 -7.81 -5.05 0.82
C ALA A 112 -9.33 -4.82 0.92
N ARG A 113 -10.14 -5.87 0.77
CA ARG A 113 -11.59 -5.78 1.00
C ARG A 113 -11.92 -5.42 2.45
N LEU A 114 -11.23 -6.01 3.43
CA LEU A 114 -11.42 -5.69 4.85
C LEU A 114 -11.27 -4.19 5.13
N ILE A 115 -10.29 -3.55 4.49
CA ILE A 115 -10.01 -2.12 4.60
C ILE A 115 -11.03 -1.31 3.82
N GLY A 116 -11.37 -1.71 2.58
CA GLY A 116 -12.42 -1.07 1.79
C GLY A 116 -13.76 -1.02 2.52
N ASP A 117 -14.19 -2.13 3.12
CA ASP A 117 -15.42 -2.19 3.94
C ASP A 117 -15.35 -1.23 5.15
N ALA A 118 -14.17 -1.07 5.76
CA ALA A 118 -13.97 -0.15 6.88
C ALA A 118 -14.06 1.32 6.44
N VAL A 119 -13.54 1.65 5.25
CA VAL A 119 -13.67 2.97 4.64
C VAL A 119 -15.14 3.28 4.34
N GLU A 120 -15.85 2.36 3.70
CA GLU A 120 -17.27 2.54 3.38
C GLU A 120 -18.10 2.77 4.64
N GLN A 121 -17.85 1.98 5.69
CA GLN A 121 -18.52 2.12 6.98
C GLN A 121 -18.25 3.49 7.62
N ALA A 122 -16.99 3.96 7.63
CA ALA A 122 -16.63 5.27 8.18
C ALA A 122 -17.29 6.42 7.41
N VAL A 123 -17.41 6.29 6.08
CA VAL A 123 -18.13 7.27 5.25
C VAL A 123 -19.62 7.30 5.57
N LYS A 124 -20.26 6.13 5.74
CA LYS A 124 -21.66 6.02 6.15
C LYS A 124 -21.90 6.65 7.52
N GLU A 125 -21.05 6.36 8.50
CA GLU A 125 -21.12 6.93 9.85
C GLU A 125 -20.94 8.45 9.84
N SER A 126 -19.99 8.95 9.05
CA SER A 126 -19.75 10.40 8.90
C SER A 126 -20.96 11.12 8.29
N LYS A 127 -21.62 10.51 7.30
CA LYS A 127 -22.85 11.05 6.69
C LYS A 127 -24.02 11.04 7.69
N ALA A 128 -24.21 9.92 8.40
CA ALA A 128 -25.28 9.78 9.39
C ALA A 128 -25.15 10.80 10.55
N TYR A 129 -23.94 11.03 11.04
CA TYR A 129 -23.66 12.02 12.06
C TYR A 129 -24.04 13.44 11.61
N ARG A 130 -23.71 13.80 10.36
CA ARG A 130 -24.06 15.11 9.77
C ARG A 130 -25.55 15.29 9.55
N SER A 131 -26.27 14.25 9.16
CA SER A 131 -27.74 14.32 9.01
C SER A 131 -28.47 14.42 10.35
N SER A 132 -27.85 13.98 11.44
CA SER A 132 -28.42 14.02 12.81
C SER A 132 -28.03 15.28 13.59
N SER A 133 -26.88 15.90 13.27
CA SER A 133 -26.39 17.11 13.94
C SER A 133 -26.91 18.38 13.25
N SER A 134 -27.33 19.37 14.05
CA SER A 134 -27.67 20.73 13.60
C SER A 134 -26.50 21.50 12.96
N ALA A 135 -25.29 20.91 12.92
CA ALA A 135 -24.12 21.40 12.19
C ALA A 135 -24.18 21.15 10.66
N ALA A 136 -25.33 20.75 10.12
CA ALA A 136 -25.58 20.49 8.69
C ALA A 136 -25.22 21.67 7.75
N ASN A 137 -25.03 22.89 8.27
CA ASN A 137 -24.65 24.08 7.52
C ASN A 137 -23.15 24.28 7.31
N THR A 138 -22.29 23.39 7.82
CA THR A 138 -20.86 23.41 7.44
C THR A 138 -20.65 22.56 6.18
N THR A 139 -20.20 23.21 5.10
CA THR A 139 -19.73 22.62 3.84
C THR A 139 -18.45 21.80 4.02
N GLY A 140 -18.42 20.93 5.04
CA GLY A 140 -17.25 20.14 5.38
C GLY A 140 -17.10 19.00 4.39
N HIS A 141 -15.99 18.95 3.67
CA HIS A 141 -15.56 17.77 2.93
C HIS A 141 -15.72 16.50 3.81
N THR A 142 -16.37 15.45 3.30
CA THR A 142 -16.22 14.13 3.91
C THR A 142 -14.73 13.78 3.82
N PRO A 143 -14.02 13.52 4.93
CA PRO A 143 -12.62 13.12 4.85
C PRO A 143 -12.54 11.88 3.96
N ARG A 144 -11.96 12.01 2.77
CA ARG A 144 -11.74 10.88 1.88
C ARG A 144 -10.38 10.32 2.27
N VAL A 145 -10.40 9.15 2.92
CA VAL A 145 -9.16 8.41 3.17
C VAL A 145 -8.60 7.97 1.83
N ASN A 146 -7.34 8.34 1.55
CA ASN A 146 -6.65 7.92 0.34
C ASN A 146 -6.24 6.46 0.48
N VAL A 147 -7.05 5.56 -0.08
CA VAL A 147 -6.71 4.14 -0.21
C VAL A 147 -6.38 3.84 -1.68
N VAL A 148 -5.14 3.48 -1.95
CA VAL A 148 -4.60 3.25 -3.29
C VAL A 148 -4.39 1.75 -3.49
N GLY A 149 -5.01 1.19 -4.53
CA GLY A 149 -4.84 -0.20 -4.91
C GLY A 149 -3.73 -0.37 -5.94
N ILE A 150 -2.68 -1.13 -5.62
CA ILE A 150 -1.59 -1.48 -6.55
C ILE A 150 -1.77 -2.94 -6.97
N MET A 151 -2.11 -3.18 -8.25
CA MET A 151 -2.39 -4.53 -8.72
C MET A 151 -1.74 -4.83 -10.06
N ARG A 152 -1.30 -6.07 -10.25
CA ARG A 152 -0.78 -6.53 -11.53
C ARG A 152 -1.88 -6.63 -12.58
N GLU A 153 -1.62 -6.09 -13.77
CA GLU A 153 -2.53 -6.15 -14.93
C GLU A 153 -2.96 -7.59 -15.23
N ASP A 154 -2.01 -8.53 -15.27
CA ASP A 154 -2.26 -9.92 -15.63
C ASP A 154 -3.03 -10.73 -14.56
N HIS A 155 -3.20 -10.18 -13.36
CA HIS A 155 -4.03 -10.77 -12.30
C HIS A 155 -5.43 -10.13 -12.22
N LEU A 156 -5.71 -9.07 -12.98
CA LEU A 156 -7.05 -8.50 -13.05
C LEU A 156 -7.91 -9.24 -14.08
N ARG A 157 -9.16 -9.52 -13.73
CA ARG A 157 -10.15 -10.15 -14.62
C ARG A 157 -10.37 -9.32 -15.89
N TYR A 158 -10.32 -8.00 -15.75
CA TYR A 158 -10.50 -7.02 -16.82
C TYR A 158 -9.20 -6.22 -17.08
N GLY A 159 -8.03 -6.78 -16.79
CA GLY A 159 -6.75 -6.05 -16.90
C GLY A 159 -6.46 -5.48 -18.29
N GLU A 160 -6.78 -6.24 -19.34
CA GLU A 160 -6.66 -5.81 -20.73
C GLU A 160 -7.70 -4.73 -21.10
N ASN A 161 -8.88 -4.78 -20.47
CA ASN A 161 -10.01 -3.88 -20.72
C ASN A 161 -9.96 -2.59 -19.87
N ILE A 162 -9.01 -2.46 -18.94
CA ILE A 162 -8.69 -1.18 -18.30
C ILE A 162 -7.82 -0.40 -19.29
N ASP A 163 -8.50 0.29 -20.19
CA ASP A 163 -7.88 1.18 -21.16
C ASP A 163 -8.84 2.34 -21.52
N GLY A 164 -8.33 3.57 -21.56
CA GLY A 164 -9.07 4.77 -21.94
C GLY A 164 -9.59 5.61 -20.77
N GLU A 165 -10.10 6.80 -21.11
CA GLU A 165 -10.45 7.82 -20.12
C GLU A 165 -11.59 7.40 -19.17
N THR A 166 -12.52 6.56 -19.64
CA THR A 166 -13.69 6.09 -18.87
C THR A 166 -13.83 4.58 -19.02
N VAL A 167 -13.68 3.86 -17.92
CA VAL A 167 -13.77 2.39 -17.87
C VAL A 167 -14.94 1.98 -16.97
N ASN A 168 -15.91 1.28 -17.54
CA ASN A 168 -17.06 0.76 -16.79
C ASN A 168 -16.76 -0.66 -16.29
N LEU A 169 -16.80 -0.86 -14.97
CA LEU A 169 -16.45 -2.11 -14.32
C LEU A 169 -17.66 -2.69 -13.60
N GLN A 170 -17.92 -3.97 -13.85
CA GLN A 170 -18.91 -4.75 -13.12
C GLN A 170 -18.19 -5.89 -12.41
N ASN A 171 -18.31 -5.92 -11.09
CA ASN A 171 -17.76 -6.99 -10.27
C ASN A 171 -18.77 -8.15 -10.21
N GLU A 172 -18.42 -9.29 -10.79
CA GLU A 172 -19.24 -10.51 -10.81
C GLU A 172 -18.64 -11.63 -9.97
N GLY A 173 -17.45 -11.43 -9.39
CA GLY A 173 -16.73 -12.38 -8.55
C GLY A 173 -15.30 -12.65 -9.02
N ASN A 174 -14.42 -12.94 -8.05
CA ASN A 174 -13.04 -13.35 -8.32
C ASN A 174 -12.99 -14.80 -8.84
N LEU A 175 -12.12 -15.08 -9.81
CA LEU A 175 -11.84 -16.42 -10.33
C LEU A 175 -10.55 -16.95 -9.70
N LEU A 176 -10.68 -17.63 -8.57
CA LEU A 176 -9.55 -18.07 -7.74
C LEU A 176 -8.65 -19.08 -8.44
N ASP A 177 -9.24 -20.00 -9.21
CA ASP A 177 -8.50 -21.05 -9.91
C ASP A 177 -7.61 -20.49 -11.02
N GLU A 178 -8.06 -19.41 -11.67
CA GLU A 178 -7.33 -18.69 -12.71
C GLU A 178 -6.43 -17.57 -12.16
N GLN A 179 -6.46 -17.32 -10.85
CA GLN A 179 -5.79 -16.18 -10.20
C GLN A 179 -6.17 -14.84 -10.84
N LYS A 180 -7.43 -14.71 -11.24
CA LYS A 180 -8.01 -13.48 -11.79
C LYS A 180 -8.94 -12.83 -10.76
N TYR A 181 -8.72 -11.56 -10.51
CA TYR A 181 -9.35 -10.83 -9.43
C TYR A 181 -9.99 -9.54 -9.91
N GLU A 182 -10.90 -9.03 -9.10
CA GLU A 182 -11.60 -7.78 -9.32
C GLU A 182 -11.10 -6.72 -8.34
N LEU A 183 -11.06 -5.46 -8.77
CA LEU A 183 -10.75 -4.32 -7.92
C LEU A 183 -11.85 -4.08 -6.89
N ASN A 184 -11.45 -3.72 -5.68
CA ASN A 184 -12.36 -3.30 -4.62
C ASN A 184 -12.81 -1.86 -4.88
N ASP A 185 -14.11 -1.68 -5.01
CA ASP A 185 -14.78 -0.42 -5.37
C ASP A 185 -14.89 0.60 -4.22
N ASN A 186 -14.33 0.29 -3.04
CA ASN A 186 -14.23 1.20 -1.90
C ASN A 186 -12.81 1.81 -1.78
N HIS A 187 -11.89 1.46 -2.68
CA HIS A 187 -10.61 2.15 -2.85
C HIS A 187 -10.78 3.48 -3.57
N SER A 188 -9.92 4.45 -3.28
CA SER A 188 -9.99 5.79 -3.89
C SER A 188 -9.32 5.88 -5.26
N HIS A 189 -8.21 5.16 -5.47
CA HIS A 189 -7.38 5.24 -6.66
C HIS A 189 -6.76 3.87 -6.99
N TYR A 190 -6.38 3.65 -8.25
CA TYR A 190 -5.73 2.40 -8.67
C TYR A 190 -4.47 2.63 -9.50
N LEU A 191 -3.42 1.86 -9.19
CA LEU A 191 -2.21 1.72 -9.98
C LEU A 191 -2.19 0.29 -10.54
N VAL A 192 -2.49 0.16 -11.84
CA VAL A 192 -2.48 -1.11 -12.56
C VAL A 192 -1.11 -1.28 -13.21
N VAL A 193 -0.38 -2.31 -12.81
CA VAL A 193 1.03 -2.45 -13.15
C VAL A 193 1.25 -3.64 -14.07
N ARG A 194 1.80 -3.38 -15.24
CA ARG A 194 2.31 -4.41 -16.16
C ARG A 194 3.70 -4.85 -15.69
N ASP A 195 3.76 -6.06 -15.15
CA ASP A 195 5.02 -6.67 -14.68
C ASP A 195 5.58 -7.63 -15.74
N ASN A 196 6.61 -7.16 -16.45
CA ASN A 196 7.30 -7.90 -17.51
C ASN A 196 8.49 -8.71 -16.99
N THR A 197 8.74 -8.73 -15.67
CA THR A 197 9.85 -9.51 -15.11
C THR A 197 9.51 -11.01 -15.13
N VAL A 198 10.51 -11.85 -15.42
CA VAL A 198 10.35 -13.32 -15.48
C VAL A 198 9.80 -13.89 -14.17
N SER A 199 10.30 -13.39 -13.04
CA SER A 199 9.86 -13.84 -11.70
C SER A 199 8.69 -13.04 -11.12
N LYS A 200 8.09 -12.12 -11.89
CA LYS A 200 6.97 -11.27 -11.46
C LYS A 200 7.22 -10.52 -10.14
N THR A 201 8.43 -9.99 -10.03
CA THR A 201 8.90 -9.24 -8.86
C THR A 201 8.92 -7.73 -9.10
N GLY A 202 8.66 -7.29 -10.34
CA GLY A 202 8.56 -5.88 -10.71
C GLY A 202 7.50 -5.15 -9.90
N ILE A 203 6.37 -5.80 -9.61
CA ILE A 203 5.32 -5.21 -8.77
C ILE A 203 5.78 -4.85 -7.36
N ASN A 204 6.58 -5.72 -6.73
CA ASN A 204 7.10 -5.49 -5.38
C ASN A 204 8.10 -4.33 -5.38
N MET A 205 8.95 -4.25 -6.41
CA MET A 205 9.87 -3.13 -6.58
C MET A 205 9.13 -1.82 -6.87
N PHE A 206 8.08 -1.86 -7.68
CA PHE A 206 7.22 -0.71 -7.94
C PHE A 206 6.58 -0.17 -6.65
N ALA A 207 5.93 -1.05 -5.88
CA ALA A 207 5.29 -0.68 -4.61
C ALA A 207 6.32 -0.12 -3.61
N LEU A 208 7.51 -0.72 -3.53
CA LEU A 208 8.59 -0.25 -2.67
C LEU A 208 9.12 1.13 -3.09
N ARG A 209 9.35 1.35 -4.39
CA ARG A 209 9.84 2.63 -4.91
C ARG A 209 8.85 3.76 -4.67
N ILE A 210 7.54 3.54 -4.88
CA ILE A 210 6.55 4.59 -4.69
C ILE A 210 6.38 5.02 -3.23
N VAL A 211 6.33 4.07 -2.28
CA VAL A 211 6.23 4.45 -0.86
C VAL A 211 7.50 5.16 -0.37
N GLN A 212 8.67 4.73 -0.85
CA GLN A 212 9.96 5.38 -0.55
C GLN A 212 10.05 6.79 -1.09
N TYR A 213 9.65 6.96 -2.33
CA TYR A 213 9.62 8.27 -2.97
C TYR A 213 8.78 9.24 -2.13
N LEU A 214 7.56 8.84 -1.75
CA LEU A 214 6.69 9.66 -0.88
C LEU A 214 7.33 10.02 0.47
N SER A 215 8.16 9.15 1.05
CA SER A 215 8.90 9.47 2.29
C SER A 215 9.97 10.54 2.09
N THR A 216 10.70 10.46 0.97
CA THR A 216 11.77 11.41 0.64
C THR A 216 11.26 12.82 0.31
N ILE A 217 10.06 12.93 -0.27
CA ILE A 217 9.40 14.21 -0.57
C ILE A 217 9.10 15.01 0.70
N GLY A 218 8.81 14.33 1.82
CA GLY A 218 8.61 14.99 3.11
C GLY A 218 9.83 15.75 3.65
N GLY A 219 11.04 15.42 3.16
CA GLY A 219 12.30 16.09 3.52
C GLY A 219 12.93 16.94 2.40
N ARG A 220 12.34 16.96 1.20
CA ARG A 220 12.81 17.78 0.08
C ARG A 220 11.59 18.35 -0.62
N GLY A 221 11.36 19.65 -0.43
CA GLY A 221 10.46 20.42 -1.27
C GLY A 221 10.70 20.06 -2.73
N GLU A 222 9.68 19.52 -3.37
CA GLU A 222 9.82 18.77 -4.61
C GLU A 222 9.94 19.68 -5.84
N PHE A 223 10.65 19.19 -6.88
CA PHE A 223 10.65 19.71 -8.24
C PHE A 223 11.14 21.16 -8.44
N SER A 224 12.45 21.36 -8.41
CA SER A 224 13.08 22.37 -9.28
C SER A 224 13.10 21.83 -10.72
N ILE A 225 12.00 21.93 -11.45
CA ILE A 225 12.13 22.28 -12.87
C ILE A 225 12.19 23.81 -12.88
N ASP A 226 13.35 24.34 -12.51
CA ASP A 226 13.80 25.57 -13.14
C ASP A 226 13.94 25.21 -14.62
N LEU A 227 13.05 25.74 -15.46
CA LEU A 227 13.45 26.15 -16.81
C LEU A 227 12.46 27.06 -17.56
N LEU A 228 11.32 27.52 -17.01
CA LEU A 228 10.49 28.50 -17.73
C LEU A 228 9.71 29.46 -16.82
N ASP A 229 10.37 30.48 -16.27
CA ASP A 229 9.79 31.84 -16.21
C ASP A 229 10.90 32.90 -16.15
N GLN A 230 11.54 33.15 -17.30
CA GLN A 230 12.19 34.44 -17.54
C GLN A 230 11.16 35.38 -18.17
N SER A 231 10.26 35.94 -17.37
CA SER A 231 9.61 37.20 -17.72
C SER A 231 9.39 38.04 -16.46
N GLY A 232 10.21 39.09 -16.33
CA GLY A 232 10.32 39.86 -15.10
C GLY A 232 9.12 40.74 -14.76
N ARG A 233 9.02 41.06 -13.46
CA ARG A 233 8.76 42.39 -12.86
C ARG A 233 8.67 42.23 -11.34
N THR A 234 9.48 42.99 -10.62
CA THR A 234 9.56 43.03 -9.15
C THR A 234 8.82 44.25 -8.60
N SER A 235 8.03 44.07 -7.53
CA SER A 235 7.64 45.12 -6.57
C SER A 235 7.69 44.57 -5.13
N PRO A 236 8.09 45.36 -4.11
CA PRO A 236 8.48 44.81 -2.80
C PRO A 236 7.34 44.52 -1.81
N ASP A 237 6.09 44.89 -2.11
CA ASP A 237 4.96 44.84 -1.14
C ASP A 237 3.97 43.68 -1.35
N ASP A 238 4.19 42.77 -2.31
CA ASP A 238 3.36 41.58 -2.54
C ASP A 238 3.94 40.33 -1.85
N TYR A 239 4.21 40.40 -0.54
CA TYR A 239 4.61 39.21 0.22
C TYR A 239 3.40 38.29 0.46
N VAL A 240 3.09 37.48 -0.54
CA VAL A 240 2.33 36.24 -0.36
C VAL A 240 3.31 35.21 0.17
N PRO A 241 3.11 34.61 1.36
CA PRO A 241 4.00 33.58 1.87
C PRO A 241 4.19 32.53 0.79
N THR A 242 5.42 32.40 0.29
CA THR A 242 5.74 31.41 -0.72
C THR A 242 5.55 30.03 -0.09
N ILE A 243 5.26 29.01 -0.89
CA ILE A 243 5.21 27.63 -0.37
C ILE A 243 6.56 27.26 0.30
N ALA A 244 7.67 27.86 -0.14
CA ALA A 244 8.98 27.79 0.51
C ALA A 244 8.96 28.26 1.99
N ASP A 245 8.13 29.25 2.34
CA ASP A 245 8.00 29.78 3.71
C ASP A 245 7.08 28.91 4.59
N LEU A 246 6.18 28.13 3.98
CA LEU A 246 5.36 27.14 4.69
C LEU A 246 6.12 25.83 4.92
N CYS A 247 7.03 25.46 4.01
CA CYS A 247 7.84 24.23 4.07
C CYS A 247 9.09 24.36 4.94
N SER A 248 9.58 25.58 5.19
CA SER A 248 10.68 25.83 6.14
C SER A 248 10.30 25.55 7.60
N LEU A 249 9.01 25.35 7.90
CA LEU A 249 8.51 25.11 9.26
C LEU A 249 8.49 23.62 9.68
N THR A 250 8.56 22.65 8.76
CA THR A 250 8.54 21.21 9.11
C THR A 250 9.51 20.37 8.27
N ASN A 251 10.78 20.39 8.65
CA ASN A 251 11.90 19.65 8.04
C ASN A 251 11.84 18.12 8.31
N THR A 252 10.67 17.48 8.15
CA THR A 252 10.42 16.10 8.64
C THR A 252 9.96 15.16 7.53
N GLU A 253 10.77 14.14 7.24
CA GLU A 253 10.44 13.02 6.34
C GLU A 253 9.05 12.43 6.62
N ILE A 254 8.31 12.05 5.58
CA ILE A 254 7.00 11.40 5.76
C ILE A 254 7.25 9.96 6.24
N PRO A 255 6.78 9.56 7.44
CA PRO A 255 6.99 8.22 7.95
C PRO A 255 6.24 7.17 7.12
N ILE A 256 6.94 6.07 6.82
CA ILE A 256 6.37 4.86 6.21
C ILE A 256 6.18 3.81 7.29
N VAL A 257 5.03 3.13 7.27
CA VAL A 257 4.77 1.94 8.09
C VAL A 257 4.24 0.83 7.21
N SER A 258 4.92 -0.32 7.18
CA SER A 258 4.43 -1.51 6.49
C SER A 258 3.72 -2.43 7.47
N ILE A 259 2.49 -2.86 7.15
CA ILE A 259 1.66 -3.70 8.01
C ILE A 259 1.48 -5.05 7.33
N VAL A 260 1.94 -6.13 7.97
CA VAL A 260 1.79 -7.50 7.47
C VAL A 260 0.53 -8.13 8.05
N ILE A 261 -0.38 -8.53 7.17
CA ILE A 261 -1.64 -9.20 7.50
C ILE A 261 -1.72 -10.49 6.69
N GLN A 262 -1.86 -11.62 7.37
CA GLN A 262 -1.75 -12.95 6.78
C GLN A 262 -0.44 -13.06 5.98
N GLY A 263 -0.50 -13.01 4.65
CA GLY A 263 0.68 -12.97 3.79
C GLY A 263 1.08 -14.34 3.29
N GLY A 264 1.55 -14.38 2.04
CA GLY A 264 1.99 -15.59 1.35
C GLY A 264 3.51 -15.70 1.26
N TYR A 265 3.95 -16.69 0.48
CA TYR A 265 5.36 -16.90 0.15
C TYR A 265 6.04 -15.64 -0.42
N ASP A 266 5.37 -14.97 -1.38
CA ASP A 266 5.93 -13.80 -2.07
C ASP A 266 6.03 -12.56 -1.16
N CYS A 267 5.17 -12.47 -0.14
CA CYS A 267 5.17 -11.34 0.80
C CYS A 267 6.46 -11.26 1.62
N ALA A 268 7.12 -12.40 1.91
CA ALA A 268 8.34 -12.40 2.71
C ALA A 268 9.50 -11.65 2.04
N ARG A 269 9.55 -11.66 0.71
CA ARG A 269 10.54 -10.86 -0.02
C ARG A 269 10.31 -9.38 0.20
N LEU A 270 9.06 -8.91 0.06
CA LEU A 270 8.72 -7.51 0.24
C LEU A 270 8.98 -7.05 1.68
N VAL A 271 8.66 -7.88 2.69
CA VAL A 271 8.99 -7.60 4.10
C VAL A 271 10.51 -7.46 4.29
N LEU A 272 11.28 -8.40 3.75
CA LEU A 272 12.74 -8.36 3.83
C LEU A 272 13.31 -7.09 3.18
N ASP A 273 12.78 -6.69 2.03
CA ASP A 273 13.24 -5.49 1.31
C ASP A 273 12.95 -4.20 2.09
N HIS A 274 11.86 -4.14 2.88
CA HIS A 274 11.59 -3.02 3.80
C HIS A 274 12.56 -3.01 4.99
N LEU A 275 12.78 -4.15 5.63
CA LEU A 275 13.67 -4.26 6.78
C LEU A 275 15.13 -3.93 6.43
N LYS A 276 15.62 -4.36 5.26
CA LYS A 276 16.95 -3.99 4.75
C LYS A 276 17.15 -2.48 4.59
N ARG A 277 16.05 -1.74 4.45
CA ARG A 277 16.05 -0.28 4.28
C ARG A 277 15.65 0.45 5.56
N GLN A 278 15.66 -0.26 6.69
CA GLN A 278 15.33 0.28 8.01
C GLN A 278 13.91 0.85 8.09
N GLN A 279 12.99 0.34 7.27
CA GLN A 279 11.60 0.77 7.28
C GLN A 279 10.80 -0.02 8.33
N PRO A 280 10.00 0.64 9.18
CA PRO A 280 9.19 -0.02 10.20
C PRO A 280 8.21 -1.04 9.59
N VAL A 281 8.24 -2.28 10.12
CA VAL A 281 7.28 -3.33 9.78
C VAL A 281 6.51 -3.75 11.02
N VAL A 282 5.18 -3.66 10.96
CA VAL A 282 4.24 -4.11 11.98
C VAL A 282 3.63 -5.44 11.54
N VAL A 283 3.80 -6.48 12.34
CA VAL A 283 3.23 -7.81 12.06
C VAL A 283 1.98 -8.05 12.91
N LEU A 284 0.83 -8.28 12.29
CA LEU A 284 -0.40 -8.63 13.01
C LEU A 284 -0.44 -10.13 13.32
N ARG A 285 0.14 -10.52 14.46
CA ARG A 285 0.04 -11.89 14.98
C ARG A 285 -1.43 -12.29 15.19
N GLY A 286 -1.79 -13.51 14.82
CA GLY A 286 -3.14 -14.05 14.82
C GLY A 286 -3.90 -13.84 13.51
N SER A 287 -3.27 -13.18 12.52
CA SER A 287 -3.88 -12.99 11.19
C SER A 287 -3.59 -14.12 10.19
N GLY A 288 -2.75 -15.10 10.56
CA GLY A 288 -2.42 -16.26 9.72
C GLY A 288 -1.17 -16.11 8.87
N GLY A 289 -1.00 -17.06 7.93
CA GLY A 289 0.02 -17.02 6.89
C GLY A 289 1.45 -16.69 7.35
N LEU A 290 2.10 -15.80 6.61
CA LEU A 290 3.44 -15.28 6.88
C LEU A 290 3.51 -14.49 8.20
N ALA A 291 2.49 -13.70 8.53
CA ALA A 291 2.46 -12.87 9.72
C ALA A 291 2.66 -13.72 10.99
N ASP A 292 2.00 -14.87 11.07
CA ASP A 292 2.18 -15.77 12.21
C ASP A 292 3.49 -16.55 12.19
N LEU A 293 4.12 -16.75 11.03
CA LEU A 293 5.45 -17.35 10.94
C LEU A 293 6.53 -16.36 11.39
N LEU A 294 6.43 -15.10 10.95
CA LEU A 294 7.30 -14.01 11.41
C LEU A 294 7.15 -13.78 12.91
N ALA A 295 5.90 -13.70 13.40
CA ALA A 295 5.64 -13.51 14.83
C ALA A 295 6.18 -14.68 15.67
N PHE A 296 6.01 -15.92 15.22
CA PHE A 296 6.60 -17.09 15.88
C PHE A 296 8.13 -16.97 15.95
N ALA A 297 8.80 -16.82 14.81
CA ALA A 297 10.25 -16.77 14.77
C ALA A 297 10.83 -15.57 15.55
N TYR A 298 10.17 -14.42 15.50
CA TYR A 298 10.57 -13.25 16.30
C TYR A 298 10.43 -13.50 17.80
N LEU A 299 9.35 -14.12 18.26
CA LEU A 299 9.15 -14.39 19.68
C LEU A 299 10.11 -15.45 20.22
N GLU A 300 10.39 -16.51 19.48
CA GLU A 300 11.37 -17.54 19.88
C GLU A 300 12.79 -16.95 19.99
N THR A 301 13.19 -16.13 19.02
CA THR A 301 14.52 -15.47 19.06
C THR A 301 14.61 -14.45 20.20
N GLN A 302 13.57 -13.65 20.45
CA GLN A 302 13.53 -12.67 21.54
C GLN A 302 13.52 -13.31 22.93
N GLN A 303 12.74 -14.38 23.13
CA GLN A 303 12.74 -15.11 24.40
C GLN A 303 14.14 -15.63 24.74
N ARG A 304 14.88 -16.11 23.73
CA ARG A 304 16.24 -16.61 23.92
C ARG A 304 17.29 -15.51 24.07
N CYS A 305 17.14 -14.37 23.40
CA CYS A 305 18.02 -13.21 23.54
C CYS A 305 18.02 -12.62 24.96
N ARG A 306 16.90 -12.73 25.70
CA ARG A 306 16.83 -12.35 27.13
C ARG A 306 17.80 -13.13 28.00
N ASP A 307 18.13 -14.36 27.61
CA ASP A 307 19.07 -15.21 28.34
C ASP A 307 20.54 -14.96 27.93
N LEU A 308 20.77 -14.33 26.77
CA LEU A 308 22.08 -14.27 26.09
C LEU A 308 22.53 -12.84 25.68
N ALA A 309 22.05 -11.79 26.36
CA ALA A 309 22.47 -10.40 26.13
C ALA A 309 22.40 -9.96 24.64
N ASP A 310 21.24 -10.21 23.99
CA ASP A 310 20.96 -9.77 22.60
C ASP A 310 21.89 -10.32 21.51
N THR A 311 22.57 -11.44 21.76
CA THR A 311 23.35 -12.14 20.72
C THR A 311 22.54 -13.19 19.97
N TRP A 312 22.75 -13.27 18.65
CA TRP A 312 22.13 -14.26 17.78
C TRP A 312 22.66 -15.67 18.08
N ASP A 313 21.85 -16.50 18.72
CA ASP A 313 22.16 -17.89 19.04
C ASP A 313 22.05 -18.79 17.79
N ALA A 314 23.16 -18.95 17.08
CA ALA A 314 23.22 -19.75 15.85
C ALA A 314 22.89 -21.23 16.10
N GLU A 315 23.29 -21.81 17.24
CA GLU A 315 23.06 -23.22 17.55
C GLU A 315 21.57 -23.49 17.75
N TYR A 316 20.88 -22.66 18.52
CA TYR A 316 19.43 -22.75 18.70
C TYR A 316 18.67 -22.54 17.39
N VAL A 317 19.12 -21.59 16.56
CA VAL A 317 18.50 -21.34 15.27
C VAL A 317 18.59 -22.56 14.34
N GLU A 318 19.75 -23.19 14.26
CA GLU A 318 19.95 -24.38 13.41
C GLU A 318 19.24 -25.63 13.96
N SER A 319 19.36 -25.88 15.27
CA SER A 319 18.90 -27.13 15.90
C SER A 319 17.40 -27.16 16.20
N PHE A 320 16.79 -26.01 16.49
CA PHE A 320 15.39 -25.93 16.90
C PHE A 320 14.55 -25.06 15.95
N LEU A 321 14.93 -23.80 15.76
CA LEU A 321 14.04 -22.84 15.10
C LEU A 321 13.83 -23.18 13.61
N LYS A 322 14.89 -23.56 12.89
CA LYS A 322 14.80 -23.97 11.48
C LYS A 322 13.89 -25.19 11.27
N PRO A 323 14.06 -26.31 12.00
CA PRO A 323 13.13 -27.45 11.93
C PRO A 323 11.69 -27.07 12.25
N GLU A 324 11.45 -26.34 13.34
CA GLU A 324 10.10 -25.94 13.75
C GLU A 324 9.43 -25.03 12.72
N LEU A 325 10.18 -24.05 12.19
CA LEU A 325 9.68 -23.15 11.17
C LEU A 325 9.36 -23.90 9.87
N ALA A 326 10.21 -24.86 9.46
CA ALA A 326 9.94 -25.70 8.30
C ALA A 326 8.65 -26.53 8.47
N ASN A 327 8.44 -27.12 9.65
CA ASN A 327 7.20 -27.84 9.98
C ASN A 327 5.97 -26.92 9.92
N LYS A 328 6.05 -25.72 10.50
CA LYS A 328 4.96 -24.74 10.44
C LYS A 328 4.68 -24.26 9.01
N ILE A 329 5.70 -24.13 8.16
CA ILE A 329 5.52 -23.79 6.74
C ILE A 329 4.76 -24.90 6.00
N VAL A 330 5.10 -26.17 6.20
CA VAL A 330 4.41 -27.34 5.59
C VAL A 330 2.93 -27.39 5.97
N ASN A 331 2.60 -27.00 7.20
CA ASN A 331 1.23 -26.97 7.69
C ASN A 331 0.42 -25.81 7.10
N ARG A 332 0.99 -24.60 7.07
CA ARG A 332 0.30 -23.39 6.58
C ARG A 332 0.30 -23.23 5.06
N PHE A 333 1.29 -23.79 4.37
CA PHE A 333 1.45 -23.69 2.93
C PHE A 333 1.55 -25.08 2.31
N PRO A 334 0.42 -25.80 2.11
CA PRO A 334 0.43 -27.16 1.57
C PRO A 334 1.12 -27.28 0.21
N ARG A 335 1.10 -26.22 -0.61
CA ARG A 335 1.80 -26.16 -1.91
C ARG A 335 3.32 -26.28 -1.80
N LEU A 336 3.91 -26.01 -0.62
CA LEU A 336 5.35 -26.09 -0.36
C LEU A 336 5.80 -27.45 0.23
N ARG A 337 4.88 -28.40 0.48
CA ARG A 337 5.22 -29.70 1.08
C ARG A 337 6.21 -30.49 0.24
N GLY A 338 5.92 -30.61 -1.06
CA GLY A 338 6.77 -31.32 -2.03
C GLY A 338 7.93 -30.49 -2.59
N ASN A 339 8.02 -29.20 -2.26
CA ASN A 339 9.05 -28.30 -2.79
C ASN A 339 10.01 -27.86 -1.68
N THR A 340 10.98 -28.73 -1.35
CA THR A 340 11.98 -28.48 -0.31
C THR A 340 12.80 -27.21 -0.56
N LEU A 341 13.16 -26.93 -1.81
CA LEU A 341 13.94 -25.73 -2.15
C LEU A 341 13.15 -24.46 -1.83
N ALA A 342 11.92 -24.34 -2.32
CA ALA A 342 11.08 -23.18 -2.05
C ALA A 342 10.77 -23.04 -0.54
N ARG A 343 10.54 -24.16 0.16
CA ARG A 343 10.36 -24.16 1.62
C ARG A 343 11.59 -23.62 2.34
N ASN A 344 12.79 -24.06 1.98
CA ASN A 344 14.03 -23.60 2.59
C ASN A 344 14.27 -22.11 2.31
N ILE A 345 14.08 -21.66 1.06
CA ILE A 345 14.16 -20.24 0.71
C ILE A 345 13.17 -19.41 1.53
N PHE A 346 11.94 -19.90 1.73
CA PHE A 346 10.94 -19.19 2.52
C PHE A 346 11.34 -19.07 3.99
N ARG A 347 11.76 -20.19 4.59
CA ARG A 347 12.26 -20.29 5.96
C ARG A 347 13.42 -19.32 6.17
N ASP A 348 14.40 -19.36 5.28
CA ASP A 348 15.62 -18.56 5.42
C ASP A 348 15.33 -17.06 5.24
N ARG A 349 14.37 -16.68 4.38
CA ARG A 349 13.87 -15.30 4.30
C ARG A 349 13.18 -14.84 5.58
N ILE A 350 12.37 -15.70 6.21
CA ILE A 350 11.71 -15.38 7.49
C ILE A 350 12.75 -15.15 8.58
N LEU A 351 13.76 -16.03 8.68
CA LEU A 351 14.85 -15.89 9.64
C LEU A 351 15.65 -14.61 9.42
N GLU A 352 15.93 -14.29 8.16
CA GLU A 352 16.63 -13.04 7.81
C GLU A 352 15.80 -11.80 8.17
N CYS A 353 14.47 -11.84 7.98
CA CYS A 353 13.59 -10.75 8.44
C CYS A 353 13.72 -10.57 9.96
N VAL A 354 13.68 -11.66 10.72
CA VAL A 354 13.80 -11.62 12.18
C VAL A 354 15.17 -11.12 12.62
N ARG A 355 16.25 -11.55 11.95
CA ARG A 355 17.62 -11.09 12.22
C ARG A 355 17.79 -9.57 12.02
N LEU A 356 17.09 -9.00 11.04
CA LEU A 356 17.10 -7.56 10.76
C LEU A 356 16.11 -6.78 11.63
N ALA A 357 15.15 -7.44 12.26
CA ALA A 357 14.16 -6.80 13.12
C ALA A 357 14.84 -6.35 14.43
N ARG A 358 14.92 -5.04 14.63
CA ARG A 358 15.41 -4.42 15.87
C ARG A 358 14.26 -3.60 16.45
N GLN A 359 13.57 -4.10 17.48
CA GLN A 359 12.67 -3.24 18.26
C GLN A 359 13.52 -2.49 19.27
N GLY A 360 13.56 -1.15 19.14
CA GLY A 360 14.12 -0.20 20.13
C GLY A 360 15.40 -0.66 20.83
N GLY A 361 16.56 -0.20 20.36
CA GLY A 361 17.81 -0.40 21.09
C GLY A 361 17.65 -0.02 22.57
N CYS A 362 18.11 -0.91 23.45
CA CYS A 362 18.33 -0.59 24.86
C CYS A 362 19.21 0.65 25.00
#